data_AF-A0A7U4QMZ2-F1
#
_entry.id   AF-A0A7U4QMZ2-F1
#
_cell.length_a   1.000
_cell.length_b   1.000
_cell.length_c   1.000
_cell.angle_alpha   90.00
_cell.angle_beta   90.00
_cell.angle_gamma   90.00
#
_symmetry.space_group_name_H-M   'P 1'
#
loop_
_entity.id
_entity.type
_entity.pdbx_description
1 polymer ?
#
loop_
_entity_poly.entity_id
_entity_poly.type
_entity_poly.pdbx_seq_one_letter_code
_entity_poly.pdbx_strand_id
1 'polypeptide(L)'
;MPLQMLSELRFSMGTTESLNSNTVDDFVSLIRKVSGPIGQHQIMEIFKRHFCKVSNDYYAPSSSLDWAESDMSTQAYNAAKDAPNFIAAMYEALEELKHKNANVPTVQYINQILKNKGLS
;
A
#
# COMPACT_ATOMS: atom_id res chain seq x y z
N MET A 1 13.89 -12.28 16.09
CA MET A 1 14.72 -11.10 15.76
C MET A 1 13.81 -10.07 15.13
N PRO A 2 13.73 -8.83 15.63
CA PRO A 2 12.94 -7.80 14.97
C PRO A 2 13.66 -7.34 13.69
N LEU A 3 12.91 -7.14 12.61
CA LEU A 3 13.42 -6.60 11.36
C LEU A 3 13.92 -5.17 11.63
N GLN A 4 15.23 -5.00 11.73
CA GLN A 4 15.86 -3.68 11.76
C GLN A 4 15.71 -3.08 10.36
N MET A 5 14.80 -2.12 10.22
CA MET A 5 14.73 -1.24 9.07
C MET A 5 16.12 -0.61 8.85
N LEU A 6 16.67 -0.82 7.66
CA LEU A 6 17.96 -0.30 7.22
C LEU A 6 18.00 1.21 7.47
N SER A 7 19.03 1.66 8.17
CA SER A 7 19.26 3.06 8.52
C SER A 7 19.43 3.98 7.31
N GLU A 8 19.59 3.42 6.11
CA GLU A 8 19.65 4.12 4.82
C GLU A 8 18.30 4.65 4.34
N LEU A 9 17.17 4.19 4.91
CA LEU A 9 15.83 4.73 4.63
C LEU A 9 15.46 5.92 5.54
N ARG A 10 16.44 6.58 6.17
CA ARG A 10 16.21 7.90 6.78
C ARG A 10 16.07 8.93 5.67
N PHE A 11 14.89 8.91 5.03
CA PHE A 11 14.38 10.03 4.25
C PHE A 11 14.59 11.31 5.05
N SER A 12 15.20 12.31 4.41
CA SER A 12 15.50 13.61 5.01
C SER A 12 14.25 14.14 5.72
N MET A 13 14.28 14.21 7.06
CA MET A 13 13.20 14.79 7.86
C MET A 13 13.04 16.26 7.46
N GLY A 14 12.08 16.53 6.57
CA GLY A 14 11.76 17.90 6.14
C GLY A 14 10.78 17.98 4.98
N THR A 15 10.75 17.00 4.08
CA THR A 15 9.81 16.96 2.95
C THR A 15 9.20 15.57 2.83
N THR A 16 7.95 15.42 3.28
CA THR A 16 7.13 14.26 2.89
C THR A 16 6.83 14.41 1.42
N GLU A 17 7.78 14.04 0.56
CA GLU A 17 7.58 14.08 -0.88
C GLU A 17 6.44 13.15 -1.24
N SER A 18 5.50 13.67 -2.02
CA SER A 18 4.40 12.87 -2.52
C SER A 18 4.90 11.92 -3.61
N LEU A 19 4.33 10.72 -3.65
CA LEU A 19 4.55 9.84 -4.80
C LEU A 19 3.87 10.46 -6.03
N ASN A 20 4.52 10.33 -7.19
CA ASN A 20 3.88 10.69 -8.45
C ASN A 20 2.71 9.74 -8.74
N SER A 21 1.67 10.24 -9.43
CA SER A 21 0.45 9.47 -9.72
C SER A 21 0.73 8.15 -10.46
N ASN A 22 1.67 8.15 -11.41
CA ASN A 22 2.03 6.94 -12.16
C ASN A 22 2.56 5.82 -11.24
N THR A 23 3.29 6.19 -10.18
CA THR A 23 3.81 5.23 -9.20
C THR A 23 2.67 4.69 -8.33
N VAL A 24 1.70 5.54 -7.97
CA VAL A 24 0.49 5.12 -7.25
C VAL A 24 -0.33 4.16 -8.11
N ASP A 25 -0.50 4.44 -9.41
CA ASP A 25 -1.20 3.56 -10.35
C ASP A 25 -0.53 2.19 -10.49
N ASP A 26 0.81 2.14 -10.51
CA ASP A 26 1.57 0.90 -10.51
C ASP A 26 1.29 0.08 -9.23
N PHE A 27 1.24 0.74 -8.06
CA PHE A 27 0.87 0.10 -6.79
C PHE A 27 -0.59 -0.36 -6.76
N VAL A 28 -1.54 0.44 -7.23
CA VAL A 28 -2.96 0.05 -7.34
C VAL A 28 -3.11 -1.15 -8.28
N SER A 29 -2.39 -1.16 -9.39
CA SER A 29 -2.35 -2.29 -10.32
C SER A 29 -1.74 -3.55 -9.71
N LEU A 30 -0.77 -3.39 -8.81
CA LEU A 30 -0.19 -4.49 -8.04
C LEU A 30 -1.20 -5.05 -7.02
N ILE A 31 -1.89 -4.18 -6.29
CA ILE A 31 -2.92 -4.54 -5.31
C ILE A 31 -4.02 -5.38 -5.98
N ARG A 32 -4.50 -4.98 -7.16
CA ARG A 32 -5.52 -5.71 -7.93
C ARG A 32 -5.10 -7.13 -8.32
N LYS A 33 -3.80 -7.42 -8.37
CA LYS A 33 -3.26 -8.75 -8.67
C LYS A 33 -3.13 -9.64 -7.44
N VAL A 34 -3.24 -9.08 -6.24
CA VAL A 34 -3.22 -9.85 -4.99
C VAL A 34 -4.49 -10.69 -4.92
N SER A 35 -4.31 -11.98 -4.65
CA SER A 35 -5.40 -12.96 -4.61
C SER A 35 -5.22 -13.90 -3.43
N GLY A 36 -6.30 -14.46 -2.91
CA GLY A 36 -6.24 -15.31 -1.73
C GLY A 36 -7.60 -15.89 -1.34
N PRO A 37 -7.63 -16.81 -0.37
CA PRO A 37 -8.85 -17.53 0.02
C PRO A 37 -9.92 -16.63 0.65
N ILE A 38 -9.54 -15.45 1.15
CA ILE A 38 -10.45 -14.46 1.76
C ILE A 38 -11.30 -13.69 0.73
N GLY A 39 -11.02 -13.87 -0.57
CA GLY A 39 -11.72 -13.18 -1.65
C GLY A 39 -11.23 -11.75 -1.89
N GLN A 40 -11.43 -11.28 -3.12
CA GLN A 40 -10.89 -10.00 -3.58
C GLN A 40 -11.46 -8.81 -2.77
N HIS A 41 -12.78 -8.79 -2.53
CA HIS A 41 -13.42 -7.72 -1.76
C HIS A 41 -12.73 -7.47 -0.40
N GLN A 42 -12.44 -8.53 0.35
CA GLN A 42 -11.77 -8.40 1.64
C GLN A 42 -10.30 -7.96 1.50
N ILE A 43 -9.63 -8.34 0.41
CA ILE A 43 -8.27 -7.87 0.11
C ILE A 43 -8.27 -6.34 -0.09
N MET A 44 -9.21 -5.80 -0.86
CA MET A 44 -9.32 -4.35 -1.09
C MET A 44 -9.62 -3.59 0.20
N GLU A 45 -10.51 -4.13 1.04
CA GLU A 45 -10.83 -3.54 2.34
C GLU A 45 -9.62 -3.48 3.29
N ILE A 46 -8.76 -4.52 3.27
CA ILE A 46 -7.54 -4.52 4.07
C ILE A 46 -6.62 -3.37 3.63
N PHE A 47 -6.35 -3.24 2.33
CA PHE A 47 -5.54 -2.13 1.81
C PHE A 47 -6.16 -0.77 2.13
N LYS A 48 -7.45 -0.59 1.83
CA LYS A 48 -8.20 0.64 2.10
C LYS A 48 -8.10 1.06 3.57
N ARG A 49 -8.29 0.13 4.51
CA ARG A 49 -8.20 0.41 5.95
C ARG A 49 -6.82 0.91 6.36
N HIS A 50 -5.75 0.30 5.85
CA HIS A 50 -4.38 0.73 6.13
C HIS A 50 -4.08 2.11 5.53
N PHE A 51 -4.60 2.40 4.33
CA PHE A 51 -4.47 3.72 3.73
C PHE A 51 -5.24 4.82 4.47
N CYS A 52 -6.50 4.57 4.85
CA CYS A 52 -7.28 5.50 5.68
C CYS A 52 -6.56 5.87 6.97
N LYS A 53 -5.94 4.88 7.63
CA LYS A 53 -5.19 5.09 8.88
C LYS A 53 -4.05 6.09 8.72
N VAL A 54 -3.29 6.03 7.62
CA VAL A 54 -2.14 6.92 7.39
C VAL A 54 -2.52 8.23 6.72
N SER A 55 -3.62 8.28 5.95
CA SER A 55 -4.17 9.52 5.40
C SER A 55 -4.99 10.33 6.40
N ASN A 56 -5.16 9.81 7.63
CA ASN A 56 -6.02 10.35 8.68
C ASN A 56 -7.48 10.55 8.19
N ASP A 57 -7.95 9.63 7.34
CA ASP A 57 -9.31 9.60 6.82
C ASP A 57 -10.13 8.52 7.54
N TYR A 58 -11.46 8.65 7.49
CA TYR A 58 -12.37 7.70 8.12
C TYR A 58 -12.55 6.45 7.26
N TYR A 59 -12.31 5.29 7.86
CA TYR A 59 -12.61 4.02 7.23
C TYR A 59 -14.11 3.69 7.33
N ALA A 60 -14.76 3.56 6.17
CA ALA A 60 -16.10 3.00 6.05
C ALA A 60 -16.05 1.75 5.17
N PRO A 61 -16.61 0.60 5.56
CA PRO A 61 -16.62 -0.59 4.72
C PRO A 61 -17.46 -0.37 3.46
N SER A 62 -16.99 -0.85 2.33
CA SER A 62 -17.72 -0.81 1.05
C SER A 62 -18.77 -1.93 0.97
N SER A 63 -19.82 -1.67 0.21
CA SER A 63 -20.96 -2.57 0.04
C SER A 63 -20.77 -3.57 -1.12
N SER A 64 -19.81 -3.32 -2.01
CA SER A 64 -19.51 -4.16 -3.15
C SER A 64 -18.02 -4.12 -3.50
N LEU A 65 -17.58 -5.09 -4.31
CA LEU A 65 -16.23 -5.13 -4.84
C LEU A 65 -15.87 -3.85 -5.61
N ASP A 66 -16.73 -3.39 -6.50
CA ASP A 66 -16.48 -2.17 -7.30
C ASP A 66 -16.29 -0.93 -6.42
N TRP A 67 -17.11 -0.81 -5.35
CA TRP A 67 -16.93 0.24 -4.36
C TRP A 67 -15.62 0.09 -3.58
N ALA A 68 -15.28 -1.12 -3.16
CA ALA A 68 -14.03 -1.37 -2.44
C ALA A 68 -12.80 -1.04 -3.28
N GLU A 69 -12.81 -1.35 -4.58
CA GLU A 69 -11.72 -0.99 -5.50
C GLU A 69 -11.61 0.52 -5.70
N SER A 70 -12.74 1.20 -5.94
CA SER A 70 -12.79 2.65 -6.15
C SER A 70 -12.33 3.39 -4.89
N ASP A 71 -12.84 2.99 -3.73
CA ASP A 71 -12.50 3.59 -2.45
C ASP A 71 -11.03 3.31 -2.09
N MET A 72 -10.55 2.08 -2.26
CA MET A 72 -9.15 1.72 -2.03
C MET A 72 -8.22 2.57 -2.89
N SER A 73 -8.52 2.71 -4.19
CA SER A 73 -7.72 3.53 -5.10
C SER A 73 -7.68 4.98 -4.62
N THR A 74 -8.83 5.56 -4.26
CA THR A 74 -8.92 6.93 -3.74
C THR A 74 -8.06 7.12 -2.49
N GLN A 75 -8.12 6.15 -1.57
CA GLN A 75 -7.34 6.20 -0.33
C GLN A 75 -5.84 5.99 -0.56
N ALA A 76 -5.46 5.16 -1.53
CA ALA A 76 -4.07 5.01 -1.96
C ALA A 76 -3.50 6.34 -2.44
N TYR A 77 -4.24 7.09 -3.25
CA TYR A 77 -3.86 8.44 -3.70
C TYR A 77 -3.74 9.46 -2.56
N ASN A 78 -4.62 9.38 -1.56
CA ASN A 78 -4.54 10.25 -0.39
C ASN A 78 -3.34 9.93 0.49
N ALA A 79 -3.09 8.64 0.76
CA ALA A 79 -1.94 8.18 1.52
C ALA A 79 -0.62 8.51 0.80
N ALA A 80 -0.59 8.45 -0.53
CA ALA A 80 0.57 8.75 -1.36
C ALA A 80 1.06 10.21 -1.29
N LYS A 81 0.29 11.12 -0.68
CA LYS A 81 0.75 12.48 -0.36
C LYS A 81 1.93 12.48 0.62
N ASP A 82 2.09 11.40 1.37
CA ASP A 82 3.21 11.13 2.27
C ASP A 82 3.83 9.79 1.90
N ALA A 83 4.86 9.80 1.05
CA ALA A 83 5.47 8.58 0.52
C ALA A 83 5.95 7.59 1.61
N PRO A 84 6.67 8.01 2.67
CA PRO A 84 7.03 7.11 3.76
C PRO A 84 5.83 6.39 4.39
N ASN A 85 4.75 7.12 4.69
CA ASN A 85 3.56 6.57 5.31
C ASN A 85 2.76 5.66 4.36
N PHE A 86 2.69 6.01 3.07
CA PHE A 86 2.12 5.15 2.04
C PHE A 86 2.84 3.79 1.96
N ILE A 87 4.17 3.82 1.90
CA ILE A 87 4.99 2.61 1.79
C ILE A 87 4.81 1.74 3.04
N ALA A 88 4.81 2.35 4.23
CA ALA A 88 4.56 1.63 5.49
C ALA A 88 3.19 0.95 5.50
N ALA A 89 2.13 1.67 5.13
CA ALA A 89 0.76 1.13 5.04
C ALA A 89 0.66 -0.03 4.04
N MET A 90 1.35 0.06 2.90
CA MET A 90 1.40 -1.03 1.93
C MET A 90 2.05 -2.29 2.51
N TYR A 91 3.18 -2.16 3.20
CA TYR A 91 3.85 -3.29 3.83
C TYR A 91 2.99 -3.90 4.94
N GLU A 92 2.38 -3.09 5.81
CA GLU A 92 1.47 -3.57 6.87
C GLU A 92 0.29 -4.36 6.28
N ALA A 93 -0.32 -3.87 5.19
CA ALA A 93 -1.41 -4.56 4.51
C ALA A 93 -0.98 -5.89 3.89
N LEU A 94 0.17 -5.94 3.22
CA LEU A 94 0.71 -7.16 2.63
C LEU A 94 1.08 -8.21 3.69
N GLU A 95 1.62 -7.78 4.83
CA GLU A 95 1.93 -8.67 5.94
C GLU A 95 0.66 -9.28 6.54
N GLU A 96 -0.39 -8.49 6.74
CA GLU A 96 -1.70 -8.98 7.17
C GLU A 96 -2.29 -9.99 6.16
N LEU A 97 -2.20 -9.69 4.87
CA LEU A 97 -2.68 -10.56 3.80
C LEU A 97 -1.90 -11.88 3.74
N LYS A 98 -0.59 -11.84 3.96
CA LYS A 98 0.25 -13.03 4.08
C LYS A 98 -0.20 -13.92 5.25
N HIS A 99 -0.52 -13.34 6.40
CA HIS A 99 -1.08 -14.08 7.55
C HIS A 99 -2.46 -14.70 7.25
N LYS A 100 -3.18 -14.16 6.26
CA LYS A 100 -4.47 -14.69 5.76
C LYS A 100 -4.30 -15.65 4.57
N ASN A 101 -3.09 -16.15 4.31
CA ASN A 101 -2.75 -17.04 3.20
C ASN A 101 -3.04 -16.46 1.81
N ALA A 102 -3.02 -15.13 1.65
CA ALA A 102 -3.08 -14.51 0.34
C ALA A 102 -1.73 -14.63 -0.39
N ASN A 103 -1.78 -14.78 -1.70
CA ASN A 103 -0.64 -14.68 -2.59
C ASN A 103 -0.27 -13.20 -2.78
N VAL A 104 0.71 -12.74 -2.00
CA VAL A 104 1.19 -11.37 -2.00
C VAL A 104 2.47 -11.22 -2.84
N PRO A 105 2.66 -10.09 -3.53
CA PRO A 105 3.92 -9.80 -4.23
C PRO A 105 5.10 -9.76 -3.25
N THR A 106 6.25 -10.25 -3.69
CA THR A 106 7.47 -10.25 -2.88
C THR A 106 7.99 -8.84 -2.66
N VAL A 107 8.59 -8.58 -1.50
CA VAL A 107 9.29 -7.31 -1.18
C VAL A 107 10.30 -6.91 -2.26
N GLN A 108 10.95 -7.88 -2.91
CA GLN A 108 11.87 -7.64 -4.03
C GLN A 108 11.18 -7.00 -5.25
N TYR A 109 9.92 -7.35 -5.54
CA TYR A 109 9.15 -6.78 -6.63
C TYR A 109 8.72 -5.33 -6.31
N ILE A 110 8.32 -5.07 -5.07
CA ILE A 110 8.01 -3.72 -4.57
C ILE A 110 9.24 -2.81 -4.65
N ASN A 111 10.39 -3.31 -4.18
CA ASN A 111 11.65 -2.57 -4.24
C ASN A 111 12.14 -2.36 -5.69
N GLN A 112 11.80 -3.24 -6.63
CA GLN A 112 12.05 -3.01 -8.05
C GLN A 112 11.21 -1.87 -8.62
N ILE A 113 9.92 -1.77 -8.26
CA ILE A 113 9.07 -0.64 -8.67
C ILE A 113 9.67 0.68 -8.18
N LEU A 114 10.09 0.71 -6.90
CA LEU A 114 10.71 1.90 -6.29
C LEU A 114 12.06 2.25 -6.95
N LYS A 115 12.94 1.27 -7.19
CA LYS A 115 14.25 1.50 -7.85
C LYS A 115 14.13 1.93 -9.30
N ASN A 116 13.17 1.38 -10.06
CA ASN A 116 13.01 1.67 -11.49
C ASN A 116 12.46 3.09 -11.75
N LYS A 117 12.02 3.80 -10.71
CA LYS A 117 11.40 5.12 -10.80
C LYS A 117 12.18 6.24 -10.09
N GLY A 118 13.39 5.96 -9.61
CA GLY A 118 14.35 6.99 -9.17
C GLY A 118 14.28 7.40 -7.70
N LEU A 119 13.65 6.61 -6.82
CA LEU A 119 13.78 6.77 -5.37
C LEU A 119 14.92 5.87 -4.88
N SER A 120 16.14 6.41 -4.83
CA SER A 120 17.33 5.80 -4.19
C SER A 120 17.90 6.72 -3.13
#